data_AF-A0A6N2C2P5-F1
#
_entry.id   AF-A0A6N2C2P5-F1
#
_cell.length_a   1.000
_cell.length_b   1.000
_cell.length_c   1.000
_cell.angle_alpha   90.00
_cell.angle_beta   90.00
_cell.angle_gamma   90.00
#
_symmetry.space_group_name_H-M   'P 1'
#
loop_
_entity.id
_entity.type
_entity.pdbx_description
1 polymer ?
#
loop_
_entity_poly.entity_id
_entity_poly.type
_entity_poly.pdbx_seq_one_letter_code
_entity_poly.pdbx_strand_id
1 'polypeptide(L)'
;MENNKWEGKRNMEEDDDEEDEDVVEDTKRKRVLTRSGRKVSTAEGSRQPSCQVDECTADMVNAKTYHRRHKVCEFHAKAPAVLIDGLQQRFCQQCSRFHQLAEFDDAKKSCRRRLAGHNERRRKSAQDYPGEGSS
;
A
#
# COMPACT_ATOMS: atom_id res chain seq x y z
N MET A 1 -37.09 38.77 -12.20
CA MET A 1 -36.43 37.93 -11.19
C MET A 1 -35.14 37.44 -11.80
N GLU A 2 -34.13 38.28 -11.88
CA GLU A 2 -32.88 37.92 -12.55
C GLU A 2 -31.75 38.57 -11.78
N ASN A 3 -30.91 37.69 -11.22
CA ASN A 3 -29.48 37.79 -10.99
C ASN A 3 -29.14 36.92 -9.80
N ASN A 4 -28.31 35.90 -10.02
CA ASN A 4 -27.04 35.73 -9.32
C ASN A 4 -26.23 34.61 -9.97
N LYS A 5 -25.45 35.07 -10.95
CA LYS A 5 -24.15 34.56 -11.37
C LYS A 5 -23.26 34.24 -10.17
N TRP A 6 -22.75 33.01 -10.08
CA TRP A 6 -21.46 32.74 -9.45
C TRP A 6 -20.78 31.56 -10.12
N GLU A 7 -19.84 31.88 -10.99
CA GLU A 7 -18.76 30.99 -11.39
C GLU A 7 -17.77 30.85 -10.24
N GLY A 8 -17.22 29.64 -10.04
CA GLY A 8 -16.22 29.43 -8.99
C GLY A 8 -15.70 28.00 -8.92
N LYS A 9 -15.34 27.40 -10.07
CA LYS A 9 -14.60 26.13 -10.10
C LYS A 9 -13.13 26.43 -9.90
N ARG A 10 -12.70 26.44 -8.62
CA ARG A 10 -11.28 26.37 -8.27
C ARG A 10 -10.80 24.95 -8.59
N ASN A 11 -10.00 24.82 -9.64
CA ASN A 11 -9.08 23.69 -9.78
C ASN A 11 -7.98 23.90 -8.74
N MET A 12 -7.87 22.98 -7.79
CA MET A 12 -6.74 22.87 -6.90
C MET A 12 -5.85 21.81 -7.55
N GLU A 13 -4.84 22.26 -8.29
CA GLU A 13 -3.73 21.41 -8.67
C GLU A 13 -2.99 21.11 -7.35
N GLU A 14 -3.04 19.85 -6.91
CA GLU A 14 -2.26 19.38 -5.76
C GLU A 14 -0.84 19.10 -6.28
N ASP A 15 0.00 20.13 -6.12
CA ASP A 15 1.44 20.06 -5.92
C ASP A 15 1.71 19.11 -4.73
N ASP A 16 2.31 17.94 -4.96
CA ASP A 16 2.79 17.01 -3.92
C ASP A 16 4.26 16.70 -4.25
N ASP A 17 5.10 17.72 -4.11
CA ASP A 17 6.55 17.64 -4.05
C ASP A 17 6.96 17.96 -2.61
N GLU A 18 7.05 16.94 -1.74
CA GLU A 18 7.83 17.01 -0.50
C GLU A 18 8.52 15.65 -0.20
N GLU A 19 9.80 15.62 -0.56
CA GLU A 19 10.96 15.09 0.18
C GLU A 19 10.83 13.83 1.07
N ASP A 20 11.62 12.81 0.75
CA ASP A 20 12.28 11.98 1.77
C ASP A 20 13.66 11.53 1.23
N GLU A 21 14.65 12.41 1.40
CA GLU A 21 16.06 12.07 1.25
C GLU A 21 16.52 11.21 2.44
N ASP A 22 16.39 9.89 2.34
CA ASP A 22 17.13 8.99 3.22
C ASP A 22 18.54 8.75 2.66
N VAL A 23 19.45 9.68 2.97
CA VAL A 23 20.90 9.46 2.91
C VAL A 23 21.27 8.44 3.98
N VAL A 24 21.57 7.21 3.58
CA VAL A 24 22.27 6.24 4.44
C VAL A 24 23.57 5.78 3.79
N GLU A 25 24.59 6.65 3.89
CA GLU A 25 25.96 6.18 4.00
C GLU A 25 26.10 5.40 5.32
N ASP A 26 26.39 4.10 5.24
CA ASP A 26 27.07 3.42 6.35
C ASP A 26 28.11 2.47 5.74
N THR A 27 29.18 3.07 5.23
CA THR A 27 30.45 2.37 5.09
C THR A 27 30.99 2.09 6.50
N LYS A 28 31.25 0.80 6.78
CA LYS A 28 32.09 0.30 7.88
C LYS A 28 31.44 0.20 9.28
N ARG A 29 30.59 -0.82 9.48
CA ARG A 29 30.40 -1.44 10.81
C ARG A 29 31.12 -2.76 10.95
N LYS A 30 32.21 -2.68 11.72
CA LYS A 30 33.11 -3.73 12.20
C LYS A 30 32.38 -5.00 12.63
N ARG A 31 32.93 -6.11 12.15
CA ARG A 31 32.68 -7.49 12.54
C ARG A 31 32.91 -7.64 14.05
N VAL A 32 31.88 -8.01 14.81
CA VAL A 32 32.03 -8.56 16.16
C VAL A 32 31.61 -10.02 16.10
N LEU A 33 32.60 -10.90 16.20
CA LEU A 33 32.44 -12.35 16.23
C LEU A 33 31.87 -12.74 17.59
N THR A 34 30.62 -13.20 17.64
CA THR A 34 30.14 -14.03 18.75
C THR A 34 29.86 -15.44 18.23
N ARG A 35 30.59 -16.37 18.83
CA ARG A 35 30.69 -17.79 18.54
C ARG A 35 29.54 -18.50 19.23
N SER A 36 28.59 -19.09 18.47
CA SER A 36 27.96 -20.40 18.74
C SER A 36 26.72 -20.61 17.85
N GLY A 37 26.75 -21.66 17.03
CA GLY A 37 25.59 -22.12 16.26
C GLY A 37 25.93 -22.56 14.85
N ARG A 38 26.71 -23.65 14.71
CA ARG A 38 26.80 -24.37 13.43
C ARG A 38 25.41 -24.94 13.10
N LYS A 39 24.68 -24.29 12.20
CA LYS A 39 23.72 -24.97 11.33
C LYS A 39 24.19 -24.78 9.90
N VAL A 40 24.60 -25.88 9.29
CA VAL A 40 24.96 -25.97 7.88
C VAL A 40 23.67 -25.74 7.10
N SER A 41 23.48 -24.52 6.62
CA SER A 41 22.51 -24.23 5.58
C SER A 41 23.26 -24.30 4.27
N THR A 42 22.88 -25.28 3.46
CA THR A 42 23.29 -25.49 2.08
C THR A 42 23.36 -24.15 1.34
N ALA A 43 24.45 -23.94 0.61
CA ALA A 43 24.64 -22.81 -0.26
C ALA A 43 23.52 -22.78 -1.32
N GLU A 44 22.47 -22.02 -1.05
CA GLU A 44 21.58 -21.46 -2.06
C GLU A 44 21.77 -19.95 -1.91
N GLY A 45 22.40 -19.34 -2.92
CA GLY A 45 22.76 -17.93 -2.90
C GLY A 45 21.58 -17.09 -2.43
N SER A 46 21.83 -16.18 -1.49
CA SER A 46 20.84 -15.28 -0.90
C SER A 46 19.94 -14.71 -1.98
N ARG A 47 18.79 -15.35 -2.27
CA ARG A 47 17.84 -14.84 -3.26
C ARG A 47 17.43 -13.48 -2.74
N GLN A 48 17.88 -12.43 -3.42
CA GLN A 48 17.58 -11.07 -3.04
C GLN A 48 16.05 -10.96 -2.89
N PRO A 49 15.54 -10.27 -1.86
CA PRO A 49 14.11 -10.08 -1.74
C PRO A 49 13.61 -9.39 -3.01
N SER A 50 12.77 -10.08 -3.77
CA SER A 50 12.18 -9.60 -5.01
C SER A 50 10.66 -9.50 -4.86
N CYS A 51 10.04 -8.72 -5.74
CA CYS A 51 8.59 -8.63 -5.82
C CYS A 51 7.99 -9.98 -6.24
N GLN A 52 6.82 -10.33 -5.70
CA GLN A 52 6.11 -11.57 -6.04
C GLN A 52 5.26 -11.48 -7.32
N VAL A 53 5.21 -10.31 -7.98
CA VAL A 53 4.46 -10.12 -9.22
C VAL A 53 5.18 -10.79 -10.38
N ASP A 54 4.43 -11.42 -11.28
CA ASP A 54 4.97 -12.11 -12.45
C ASP A 54 5.84 -11.15 -13.27
N GLU A 55 7.00 -11.64 -13.71
CA GLU A 55 7.98 -10.89 -14.51
C GLU A 55 8.55 -9.62 -13.83
N CYS A 56 8.28 -9.42 -12.54
CA CYS A 56 8.85 -8.29 -11.80
C CYS A 56 10.22 -8.64 -11.20
N THR A 57 11.27 -8.00 -11.71
CA THR A 57 12.65 -8.14 -11.20
C THR A 57 13.08 -6.99 -10.29
N ALA A 58 12.12 -6.24 -9.73
CA ALA A 58 12.44 -5.10 -8.86
C ALA A 58 13.21 -5.57 -7.61
N ASP A 59 14.39 -4.99 -7.39
CA ASP A 59 15.20 -5.25 -6.20
C ASP A 59 14.54 -4.58 -4.98
N MET A 60 14.32 -5.37 -3.93
CA MET A 60 13.73 -4.90 -2.68
C MET A 60 14.74 -4.85 -1.52
N VAL A 61 16.06 -4.90 -1.78
CA VAL A 61 17.09 -4.79 -0.74
C VAL A 61 16.98 -3.47 0.02
N ASN A 62 16.79 -2.35 -0.71
CA ASN A 62 16.66 -1.00 -0.15
C ASN A 62 15.20 -0.50 -0.07
N ALA A 63 14.22 -1.36 -0.34
CA ALA A 63 12.81 -0.96 -0.25
C ALA A 63 12.38 -0.73 1.20
N LYS A 64 11.39 0.14 1.42
CA LYS A 64 10.79 0.38 2.75
C LYS A 64 10.35 -0.95 3.40
N THR A 65 10.47 -1.06 4.72
CA THR A 65 10.20 -2.29 5.48
C THR A 65 8.83 -2.91 5.19
N TYR A 66 7.80 -2.09 4.98
CA TYR A 66 6.46 -2.52 4.58
C TYR A 66 6.48 -3.33 3.27
N HIS A 67 7.09 -2.76 2.23
CA HIS A 67 7.23 -3.39 0.92
C HIS A 67 7.98 -4.72 1.04
N ARG A 68 9.12 -4.73 1.75
CA ARG A 68 9.93 -5.94 1.98
C ARG A 68 9.14 -7.05 2.69
N ARG A 69 8.39 -6.70 3.73
CA ARG A 69 7.55 -7.65 4.49
C ARG A 69 6.47 -8.29 3.61
N HIS A 70 5.88 -7.51 2.72
CA HIS A 70 4.78 -7.96 1.86
C HIS A 70 5.22 -8.42 0.46
N LYS A 71 6.53 -8.43 0.18
CA LYS A 71 7.12 -8.84 -1.11
C LYS A 71 6.44 -8.17 -2.30
N VAL A 72 6.16 -6.88 -2.17
CA VAL A 72 5.54 -6.04 -3.19
C VAL A 72 6.35 -4.76 -3.34
N CYS A 73 6.76 -4.41 -4.55
CA CYS A 73 7.44 -3.13 -4.80
C CYS A 73 6.43 -1.97 -4.73
N GLU A 74 6.94 -0.74 -4.60
CA GLU A 74 6.08 0.44 -4.47
C GLU A 74 5.13 0.62 -5.67
N PHE A 75 5.61 0.35 -6.88
CA PHE A 75 4.81 0.40 -8.09
C PHE A 75 3.63 -0.57 -8.03
N HIS A 76 3.87 -1.85 -7.70
CA HIS A 76 2.82 -2.87 -7.65
C HIS A 76 1.89 -2.75 -6.44
N ALA A 77 2.33 -2.08 -5.37
CA ALA A 77 1.43 -1.74 -4.27
C ALA A 77 0.37 -0.72 -4.70
N LYS A 78 0.69 0.15 -5.65
CA LYS A 78 -0.19 1.22 -6.17
C LYS A 78 -0.89 0.86 -7.48
N ALA A 79 -0.37 -0.13 -8.22
CA ALA A 79 -0.88 -0.54 -9.52
C ALA A 79 -2.37 -0.94 -9.48
N PRO A 80 -3.17 -0.57 -10.49
CA PRO A 80 -4.59 -0.94 -10.56
C PRO A 80 -4.78 -2.44 -10.84
N ALA A 81 -3.85 -3.06 -11.54
CA ALA A 81 -3.85 -4.49 -11.86
C ALA A 81 -2.42 -5.00 -12.04
N VAL A 82 -2.18 -6.24 -11.64
CA VAL A 82 -0.91 -6.99 -11.81
C VAL A 82 -1.22 -8.43 -12.17
N LEU A 83 -0.26 -9.14 -12.78
CA LEU A 83 -0.37 -10.56 -13.06
C LEU A 83 0.37 -11.35 -11.98
N ILE A 84 -0.31 -12.29 -11.33
CA ILE A 84 0.27 -13.23 -10.36
C ILE A 84 -0.32 -14.60 -10.66
N ASP A 85 0.54 -15.58 -10.94
CA ASP A 85 0.14 -16.94 -11.34
C ASP A 85 -0.85 -16.94 -12.52
N GLY A 86 -0.69 -16.00 -13.46
CA GLY A 86 -1.58 -15.85 -14.62
C GLY A 86 -2.96 -15.26 -14.32
N LEU A 87 -3.22 -14.82 -13.08
CA LEU A 87 -4.47 -14.17 -12.69
C LEU A 87 -4.26 -12.67 -12.53
N GLN A 88 -5.22 -11.88 -13.03
CA GLN A 88 -5.23 -10.45 -12.77
C GLN A 88 -5.66 -10.16 -11.34
N GLN A 89 -4.73 -9.60 -10.57
CA GLN A 89 -4.89 -9.29 -9.16
C GLN A 89 -4.58 -7.82 -8.88
N ARG A 90 -5.01 -7.33 -7.72
CA ARG A 90 -4.69 -6.00 -7.20
C ARG A 90 -4.33 -6.10 -5.73
N PHE A 91 -3.40 -5.26 -5.30
CA PHE A 91 -2.99 -5.20 -3.90
C PHE A 91 -4.06 -4.48 -3.06
N CYS A 92 -4.59 -5.17 -2.05
CA CYS A 92 -5.54 -4.57 -1.10
C CYS A 92 -4.78 -3.92 0.05
N GLN A 93 -4.82 -2.59 0.14
CA GLN A 93 -4.09 -1.83 1.17
C GLN A 93 -4.48 -2.23 2.61
N GLN A 94 -5.75 -2.60 2.81
CA GLN A 94 -6.27 -2.96 4.13
C GLN A 94 -5.96 -4.41 4.54
N CYS A 95 -5.73 -5.28 3.56
CA CYS A 95 -5.39 -6.68 3.80
C CYS A 95 -3.88 -6.92 3.69
N SER A 96 -3.15 -6.00 3.06
CA SER A 96 -1.74 -6.15 2.68
C SER A 96 -1.46 -7.45 1.92
N ARG A 97 -2.39 -7.80 1.01
CA ARG A 97 -2.39 -9.02 0.18
C ARG A 97 -3.00 -8.74 -1.19
N PHE A 98 -2.61 -9.54 -2.18
CA PHE A 98 -3.23 -9.52 -3.50
C PHE A 98 -4.56 -10.29 -3.49
N HIS A 99 -5.55 -9.72 -4.18
CA HIS A 99 -6.86 -10.30 -4.41
C HIS A 99 -7.17 -10.19 -5.90
N GLN A 100 -8.02 -11.07 -6.44
CA GLN A 100 -8.45 -10.95 -7.84
C GLN A 100 -9.17 -9.62 -8.08
N LEU A 101 -9.04 -9.06 -9.28
CA LEU A 101 -9.72 -7.80 -9.63
C LEU A 101 -11.23 -7.84 -9.38
N ALA A 102 -11.86 -9.00 -9.57
CA ALA A 102 -13.29 -9.20 -9.31
C ALA A 102 -13.71 -8.96 -7.84
N GLU A 103 -12.77 -8.98 -6.89
CA GLU A 103 -13.03 -8.68 -5.48
C GLU A 103 -12.99 -7.19 -5.14
N PHE A 104 -12.73 -6.31 -6.11
CA PHE A 104 -12.65 -4.86 -5.93
C PHE A 104 -13.83 -4.15 -6.61
N ASP A 105 -14.11 -2.96 -6.12
CA ASP A 105 -14.85 -1.94 -6.86
C ASP A 105 -13.78 -0.94 -7.31
N ASP A 106 -13.48 -0.81 -8.60
CA ASP A 106 -12.26 -0.12 -9.11
C ASP A 106 -12.01 1.27 -8.52
N ALA A 107 -13.09 1.96 -8.14
CA ALA A 107 -13.10 3.23 -7.43
C ALA A 107 -12.45 3.19 -6.03
N LYS A 108 -12.14 2.02 -5.48
CA LYS A 108 -11.63 1.82 -4.12
C LYS A 108 -10.39 0.92 -4.12
N LYS A 109 -9.44 1.24 -3.24
CA LYS A 109 -8.15 0.52 -3.08
C LYS A 109 -8.23 -0.66 -2.09
N SER A 110 -9.42 -0.99 -1.58
CA SER A 110 -9.66 -2.10 -0.66
C SER A 110 -10.69 -3.07 -1.23
N CYS A 111 -10.55 -4.37 -0.92
CA CYS A 111 -11.48 -5.39 -1.39
C CYS A 111 -12.88 -5.19 -0.77
N ARG A 112 -13.92 -5.61 -1.50
CA ARG A 112 -15.35 -5.46 -1.13
C ARG A 112 -15.64 -5.96 0.28
N ARG A 113 -15.05 -7.11 0.65
CA ARG A 113 -15.20 -7.72 1.98
C ARG A 113 -14.81 -6.77 3.10
N ARG A 114 -13.69 -6.05 2.96
CA ARG A 114 -13.23 -5.09 3.98
C ARG A 114 -14.04 -3.80 3.95
N LEU A 115 -14.39 -3.34 2.74
CA LEU A 115 -15.14 -2.11 2.54
C LEU A 115 -16.55 -2.19 3.14
N ALA A 116 -17.23 -3.32 3.01
CA ALA A 116 -18.55 -3.56 3.59
C ALA A 116 -18.56 -3.31 5.11
N GLY A 117 -17.57 -3.85 5.85
CA GLY A 117 -17.44 -3.63 7.28
C GLY A 117 -17.11 -2.18 7.66
N HIS A 118 -16.37 -1.44 6.82
CA HIS A 118 -16.14 -0.01 7.02
C HIS A 118 -17.41 0.82 6.82
N ASN A 119 -18.17 0.52 5.76
CA ASN A 119 -19.42 1.21 5.44
C ASN A 119 -20.50 0.97 6.51
N GLU A 120 -20.58 -0.24 7.07
CA GLU A 120 -21.50 -0.53 8.18
C GLU A 120 -21.19 0.29 9.42
N ARG A 121 -19.93 0.35 9.85
CA ARG A 121 -19.53 1.13 11.03
C ARG A 121 -19.79 2.63 10.85
N ARG A 122 -19.51 3.18 9.66
CA ARG A 122 -19.82 4.59 9.36
C ARG A 122 -21.32 4.89 9.38
N ARG A 123 -22.17 3.96 8.92
CA ARG A 123 -23.62 4.12 8.99
C ARG A 123 -24.14 4.11 10.44
N LYS A 124 -23.61 3.22 11.29
CA LYS A 124 -23.96 3.16 12.72
C LYS A 124 -23.53 4.42 13.48
N SER A 125 -22.31 4.92 13.27
CA SER A 125 -21.84 6.13 13.94
C SER A 125 -22.59 7.40 13.53
N ALA A 126 -23.12 7.45 12.30
CA ALA A 126 -23.93 8.58 11.84
C ALA A 126 -25.36 8.59 12.43
N GLN A 127 -25.84 7.45 12.95
CA GLN A 127 -27.17 7.34 13.56
C GLN A 127 -27.16 7.68 15.06
N ASP A 128 -26.00 7.64 15.70
CA ASP A 128 -25.85 7.89 17.15
C ASP A 128 -25.82 9.39 17.51
N TYR A 129 -25.88 10.28 16.51
CA TYR A 129 -26.09 11.73 16.71
C TYR A 129 -27.40 12.18 16.03
N PRO A 130 -28.57 11.94 16.64
CA PRO A 130 -29.69 12.82 16.42
C PRO A 130 -29.30 14.15 17.06
N GLY A 131 -29.03 15.17 16.23
CA GLY A 131 -28.87 16.53 16.70
C GLY A 131 -30.14 16.97 17.42
N GLU A 132 -30.15 16.87 18.75
CA GLU A 132 -31.00 17.67 19.62
C GLU A 132 -30.51 19.11 19.52
N GLY A 133 -30.96 19.78 18.46
CA GLY A 133 -30.87 21.22 18.26
C GLY A 133 -32.27 21.79 18.12
N SER A 134 -33.13 21.53 19.11
CA SER A 134 -34.35 22.31 19.33
C SER A 134 -34.06 23.35 20.39
N SER A 135 -33.93 24.60 19.95
CA SER A 135 -34.63 25.79 20.46
C SER A 135 -33.93 27.06 20.00
#